data_AF-K5WD23-F1
#
_entry.id   AF-K5WD23-F1
#
_cell.length_a   1.000
_cell.length_b   1.000
_cell.length_c   1.000
_cell.angle_alpha   90.00
_cell.angle_beta   90.00
_cell.angle_gamma   90.00
#
_symmetry.space_group_name_H-M   'P 1'
#
loop_
_entity.id
_entity.type
_entity.pdbx_description
1 polymer ?
#
loop_
_entity_poly.entity_id
_entity_poly.type
_entity_poly.pdbx_seq_one_letter_code
_entity_poly.pdbx_strand_id
1 'polypeptide(L)'
;MSKEDVLRLFEEHERIWLRIPTLDMLSWNSFAWPMLKKPSSPEELTTAAISAYVLNSYLPQDRSDKDRIKEHIKRWHPDRFETKLLPKVRSDEREKVKEGAGQVVRSLNELLTKSGSSLF
;
A
#
# COMPACT_ATOMS: atom_id res chain seq x y z
N MET A 1 9.34 0.17 17.12
CA MET A 1 9.41 -1.18 16.50
C MET A 1 10.86 -1.51 16.31
N SER A 2 11.29 -2.73 16.64
CA SER A 2 12.64 -3.19 16.32
C SER A 2 12.78 -3.46 14.82
N LYS A 3 14.01 -3.69 14.36
CA LYS A 3 14.29 -4.12 12.98
C LYS A 3 13.56 -5.42 12.66
N GLU A 4 13.58 -6.38 13.59
CA GLU A 4 12.94 -7.69 13.46
C GLU A 4 11.41 -7.56 13.37
N ASP A 5 10.81 -6.64 14.12
CA ASP A 5 9.37 -6.37 14.03
C ASP A 5 8.99 -5.86 12.64
N VAL A 6 9.78 -4.93 12.09
CA VAL A 6 9.52 -4.36 10.76
C VAL A 6 9.68 -5.44 9.69
N LEU A 7 10.74 -6.24 9.72
CA LEU A 7 10.93 -7.30 8.72
C LEU A 7 9.78 -8.32 8.75
N ARG A 8 9.33 -8.75 9.94
CA ARG A 8 8.18 -9.65 10.09
C ARG A 8 6.88 -9.04 9.53
N LEU A 9 6.64 -7.75 9.77
CA LEU A 9 5.49 -7.02 9.22
C LEU A 9 5.50 -7.06 7.68
N PHE A 10 6.65 -6.80 7.06
CA PHE A 10 6.76 -6.82 5.60
C PHE A 10 6.54 -8.22 5.01
N GLU A 11 7.08 -9.26 5.63
CA GLU A 11 6.83 -10.65 5.23
C GLU A 11 5.34 -11.03 5.38
N GLU A 12 4.67 -10.56 6.42
CA GLU A 12 3.23 -10.72 6.59
C GLU A 12 2.45 -9.98 5.51
N HIS A 13 2.82 -8.74 5.21
CA HIS A 13 2.20 -7.93 4.16
C HIS A 13 2.34 -8.59 2.78
N GLU A 14 3.51 -9.13 2.45
CA GLU A 14 3.70 -9.88 1.20
C GLU A 14 2.82 -11.14 1.17
N ARG A 15 2.72 -11.89 2.27
CA ARG A 15 1.82 -13.05 2.36
C ARG A 15 0.36 -12.68 2.17
N ILE A 16 -0.09 -11.55 2.72
CA ILE A 16 -1.43 -11.02 2.51
C ILE A 16 -1.65 -10.73 1.02
N TRP A 17 -0.72 -10.02 0.38
CA TRP A 17 -0.81 -9.70 -1.05
C TRP A 17 -0.86 -10.93 -1.96
N LEU A 18 -0.14 -11.99 -1.62
CA LEU A 18 -0.21 -13.27 -2.33
C LEU A 18 -1.57 -13.97 -2.16
N ARG A 19 -2.23 -13.77 -1.01
CA ARG A 19 -3.53 -14.39 -0.69
C ARG A 19 -4.72 -13.61 -1.25
N ILE A 20 -4.66 -12.28 -1.35
CA ILE A 20 -5.79 -11.45 -1.82
C ILE A 20 -6.48 -11.98 -3.09
N PRO A 21 -5.76 -12.39 -4.15
CA PRO A 21 -6.40 -12.87 -5.38
C PRO A 21 -7.27 -14.11 -5.18
N THR A 22 -6.97 -14.94 -4.16
CA THR A 22 -7.67 -16.20 -3.87
C THR A 22 -8.89 -16.02 -2.98
N LEU A 23 -9.12 -14.82 -2.43
CA LEU A 23 -10.28 -14.52 -1.61
C LEU A 23 -11.48 -14.17 -2.49
N ASP A 24 -12.66 -14.67 -2.10
CA ASP A 24 -13.93 -14.36 -2.76
C ASP A 24 -14.54 -13.06 -2.25
N MET A 25 -14.22 -12.69 -1.00
CA MET A 25 -14.73 -11.48 -0.36
C MET A 25 -13.59 -10.75 0.36
N LEU A 26 -13.45 -9.46 0.06
CA LEU A 26 -12.47 -8.57 0.66
C LEU A 26 -13.17 -7.55 1.57
N SER A 27 -12.44 -7.07 2.55
CA SER A 27 -12.81 -6.00 3.48
C SER A 27 -11.65 -5.02 3.58
N TRP A 28 -11.86 -3.87 4.24
CA TRP A 28 -10.80 -2.94 4.63
C TRP A 28 -9.61 -3.66 5.28
N ASN A 29 -9.92 -4.67 6.08
CA ASN A 29 -8.95 -5.44 6.84
C ASN A 29 -8.21 -6.51 6.04
N SER A 30 -8.63 -6.80 4.80
CA SER A 30 -7.99 -7.78 3.91
C SER A 30 -6.72 -7.24 3.25
N PHE A 31 -6.54 -5.92 3.22
CA PHE A 31 -5.40 -5.30 2.54
C PHE A 31 -4.25 -5.04 3.51
N ALA A 32 -3.05 -5.40 3.05
CA ALA A 32 -1.80 -4.93 3.64
C ALA A 32 -1.52 -3.51 3.15
N TRP A 33 -2.22 -2.54 3.77
CA TRP A 33 -1.97 -1.12 3.59
C TRP A 33 -0.47 -0.82 3.81
N PRO A 34 0.16 0.06 3.01
CA PRO A 34 1.59 0.34 3.12
C PRO A 34 1.87 1.23 4.34
N MET A 35 1.67 0.68 5.52
CA MET A 35 1.69 1.35 6.82
C MET A 35 2.31 0.43 7.86
N LEU A 36 3.10 0.99 8.79
CA LEU A 36 3.67 0.21 9.91
C LEU A 36 2.61 -0.20 10.95
N LYS A 37 1.53 0.57 11.04
CA LYS A 37 0.34 0.28 11.85
C LYS A 37 -0.86 0.20 10.92
N LYS A 38 -1.68 -0.83 11.10
CA LYS A 38 -2.91 -0.98 10.30
C LYS A 38 -3.82 0.23 10.49
N PRO A 39 -4.18 0.95 9.41
CA PRO A 39 -5.04 2.12 9.50
C PRO A 39 -6.47 1.69 9.83
N SER A 40 -7.19 2.46 10.65
CA SER A 40 -8.61 2.19 10.94
C SER A 40 -9.55 2.85 9.93
N SER A 41 -9.09 3.92 9.27
CA SER A 41 -9.84 4.69 8.29
C SER A 41 -8.94 5.26 7.19
N PRO A 42 -9.51 5.74 6.06
CA PRO A 42 -8.76 6.36 4.99
C PRO A 42 -7.87 7.50 5.46
N GLU A 43 -8.34 8.38 6.35
CA GLU A 43 -7.64 9.58 6.83
C GLU A 43 -6.30 9.30 7.49
N GLU A 44 -6.08 8.07 7.99
CA GLU A 44 -4.80 7.66 8.57
C GLU A 44 -3.71 7.39 7.50
N LEU A 45 -4.08 7.22 6.23
CA LEU A 45 -3.20 6.95 5.08
C LEU A 45 -2.48 8.22 4.58
N THR A 46 -1.84 8.92 5.51
CA THR A 46 -1.07 10.14 5.21
C THR A 46 0.22 9.83 4.44
N THR A 47 0.68 10.78 3.62
CA THR A 47 1.96 10.68 2.89
C THR A 47 3.13 10.38 3.84
N ALA A 48 3.14 10.97 5.04
CA ALA A 48 4.18 10.76 6.03
C ALA A 48 4.20 9.31 6.55
N ALA A 49 3.05 8.75 6.88
CA ALA A 49 2.95 7.38 7.39
C ALA A 49 3.27 6.34 6.30
N ILE A 50 2.82 6.59 5.06
CA ILE A 50 3.15 5.75 3.91
C ILE A 50 4.64 5.83 3.59
N SER A 51 5.24 7.02 3.65
CA SER A 51 6.68 7.20 3.45
C SER A 51 7.51 6.40 4.47
N ALA A 52 7.12 6.44 5.75
CA ALA A 52 7.80 5.70 6.82
C ALA A 52 7.78 4.18 6.61
N TYR A 53 6.76 3.66 5.92
CA TYR A 53 6.69 2.27 5.48
C TYR A 53 7.54 2.06 4.21
N VAL A 54 7.20 2.73 3.11
CA VAL A 54 7.79 2.47 1.78
C VAL A 54 9.29 2.70 1.76
N LEU A 55 9.78 3.70 2.49
CA LEU A 55 11.19 4.11 2.56
C LEU A 55 11.89 3.64 3.84
N ASN A 56 11.31 2.70 4.59
CA ASN A 56 11.89 2.21 5.82
C ASN A 56 13.35 1.74 5.65
N SER A 57 14.25 2.21 6.50
CA SER A 57 15.70 1.97 6.41
C SER A 57 16.12 0.55 6.81
N TYR A 58 15.23 -0.22 7.45
CA TYR A 58 15.49 -1.61 7.82
C TYR A 58 15.32 -2.59 6.66
N LEU A 59 14.68 -2.17 5.57
CA LEU A 59 14.59 -2.97 4.35
C LEU A 59 15.93 -2.98 3.61
N PRO A 60 16.22 -4.07 2.85
CA PRO A 60 17.35 -4.12 1.94
C PRO A 60 17.42 -2.87 1.05
N GLN A 61 18.63 -2.30 0.93
CA GLN A 61 18.91 -1.13 0.10
C GLN A 61 19.44 -1.54 -1.29
N ASP A 62 19.08 -2.74 -1.75
CA ASP A 62 19.43 -3.27 -3.07
C ASP A 62 18.69 -2.53 -4.21
N ARG A 63 17.66 -1.77 -3.86
CA ARG A 63 16.85 -0.97 -4.78
C ARG A 63 16.84 0.49 -4.36
N SER A 64 16.78 1.38 -5.35
CA SER A 64 16.60 2.79 -5.06
C SER A 64 15.23 3.06 -4.44
N ASP A 65 15.12 4.13 -3.65
CA ASP A 65 13.83 4.59 -3.10
C ASP A 65 12.79 4.81 -4.20
N LYS A 66 13.24 5.29 -5.36
CA LYS A 66 12.40 5.44 -6.56
C LYS A 66 11.84 4.11 -7.05
N ASP A 67 12.64 3.04 -7.07
CA ASP A 67 12.16 1.71 -7.49
C ASP A 67 11.17 1.14 -6.46
N ARG A 68 11.43 1.34 -5.16
CA ARG A 68 10.52 0.93 -4.08
C ARG A 68 9.16 1.61 -4.19
N ILE A 69 9.14 2.93 -4.48
CA ILE A 69 7.91 3.69 -4.70
C ILE A 69 7.16 3.17 -5.95
N LYS A 70 7.86 2.98 -7.07
CA LYS A 70 7.25 2.48 -8.32
C LYS A 70 6.61 1.10 -8.16
N GLU A 71 7.25 0.19 -7.43
CA GLU A 71 6.68 -1.14 -7.16
C GLU A 71 5.37 -1.04 -6.37
N HIS A 72 5.27 -0.12 -5.41
CA HIS A 72 4.03 0.14 -4.70
C HIS A 72 2.97 0.77 -5.60
N ILE A 73 3.34 1.70 -6.49
CA ILE A 73 2.41 2.30 -7.46
C ILE A 73 1.81 1.21 -8.35
N LYS A 74 2.61 0.30 -8.89
CA LYS A 74 2.12 -0.82 -9.71
C LYS A 74 1.11 -1.70 -8.97
N ARG A 75 1.34 -1.92 -7.68
CA ARG A 75 0.47 -2.74 -6.82
C ARG A 75 -0.87 -2.06 -6.53
N TRP A 76 -0.86 -0.76 -6.32
CA TRP A 76 -2.04 0.05 -5.98
C TRP A 76 -2.68 0.75 -7.19
N HIS A 77 -2.16 0.54 -8.40
CA HIS A 77 -2.61 1.23 -9.60
C HIS A 77 -4.12 1.06 -9.81
N PRO A 78 -4.87 2.15 -10.08
CA PRO A 78 -6.33 2.11 -10.19
C PRO A 78 -6.84 1.07 -11.18
N ASP A 79 -6.22 0.97 -12.35
CA ASP A 79 -6.61 -0.01 -13.38
C ASP A 79 -6.67 -1.44 -12.83
N ARG A 80 -5.64 -1.89 -12.11
CA ARG A 80 -5.63 -3.23 -11.52
C ARG A 80 -6.53 -3.31 -10.29
N PHE A 81 -6.48 -2.30 -9.42
CA PHE A 81 -7.16 -2.33 -8.14
C PHE A 81 -8.69 -2.27 -8.31
N GLU A 82 -9.19 -1.33 -9.11
CA GLU A 82 -10.62 -1.11 -9.34
C GLU A 82 -11.25 -2.22 -10.18
N THR A 83 -10.50 -2.87 -11.07
CA THR A 83 -11.04 -3.95 -11.92
C THR A 83 -10.95 -5.33 -11.28
N LYS A 84 -9.94 -5.61 -10.45
CA LYS A 84 -9.69 -6.96 -9.90
C LYS A 84 -10.04 -7.11 -8.43
N LEU A 85 -9.81 -6.08 -7.61
CA LEU A 85 -9.91 -6.18 -6.15
C LEU A 85 -11.17 -5.51 -5.62
N LEU A 86 -11.44 -4.27 -6.04
CA LEU A 86 -12.60 -3.50 -5.58
C LEU A 86 -13.96 -4.22 -5.77
N PRO A 87 -14.21 -4.98 -6.87
CA PRO A 87 -15.46 -5.70 -7.04
C PRO A 87 -15.68 -6.81 -6.00
N LYS A 88 -14.59 -7.37 -5.45
CA LYS A 88 -14.61 -8.38 -4.38
C LYS A 88 -14.82 -7.78 -2.99
N VAL A 89 -14.68 -6.45 -2.85
CA VAL A 89 -14.88 -5.78 -1.57
C VAL A 89 -16.38 -5.75 -1.26
N ARG A 90 -16.71 -6.07 0.00
CA ARG A 90 -18.08 -5.96 0.52
C ARG A 90 -18.67 -4.59 0.23
N SER A 91 -19.95 -4.55 -0.11
CA SER A 91 -20.63 -3.32 -0.53
C SER A 91 -20.58 -2.22 0.53
N ASP A 92 -20.68 -2.58 1.82
CA ASP A 92 -20.64 -1.69 2.98
C ASP A 92 -19.26 -1.03 3.20
N GLU A 93 -18.18 -1.63 2.71
CA GLU A 93 -16.82 -1.10 2.83
C GLU A 93 -16.19 -0.66 1.51
N ARG A 94 -16.88 -0.84 0.38
CA ARG A 94 -16.32 -0.61 -0.96
C ARG A 94 -15.83 0.83 -1.14
N GLU A 95 -16.63 1.81 -0.75
CA GLU A 95 -16.25 3.22 -0.90
C GLU A 95 -15.07 3.57 -0.01
N LYS A 96 -15.07 3.09 1.25
CA LYS A 96 -13.96 3.26 2.18
C LYS A 96 -12.66 2.69 1.61
N VAL A 97 -12.68 1.48 1.05
CA VAL A 97 -11.50 0.85 0.44
C VAL A 97 -11.05 1.59 -0.81
N LYS A 98 -11.99 2.02 -1.66
CA LYS A 98 -11.68 2.83 -2.86
C LYS A 98 -10.98 4.12 -2.48
N GLU A 99 -11.51 4.83 -1.48
CA GLU A 99 -10.91 6.07 -1.00
C GLU A 99 -9.50 5.84 -0.46
N GLY A 100 -9.32 4.82 0.39
CA GLY A 100 -8.01 4.46 0.93
C GLY A 100 -6.99 4.11 -0.15
N ALA A 101 -7.38 3.31 -1.15
CA ALA A 101 -6.51 3.00 -2.29
C ALA A 101 -6.13 4.27 -3.07
N GLY A 102 -7.08 5.19 -3.26
CA GLY A 102 -6.82 6.50 -3.85
C GLY A 102 -5.84 7.35 -3.04
N GLN A 103 -5.96 7.36 -1.71
CA GLN A 103 -5.00 8.05 -0.82
C GLN A 103 -3.59 7.46 -0.93
N VAL A 104 -3.47 6.14 -1.00
CA VAL A 104 -2.18 5.46 -1.19
C VAL A 104 -1.53 5.87 -2.50
N VAL A 105 -2.26 5.80 -3.63
CA VAL A 105 -1.71 6.16 -4.94
C VAL A 105 -1.28 7.62 -4.99
N ARG A 106 -2.09 8.54 -4.43
CA ARG A 106 -1.72 9.97 -4.36
C ARG A 106 -0.44 10.19 -3.56
N SER A 107 -0.35 9.59 -2.38
CA SER A 107 0.84 9.67 -1.53
C SER A 107 2.08 9.11 -2.22
N LEU A 108 1.97 7.96 -2.90
CA LEU A 108 3.08 7.34 -3.62
C LEU A 108 3.55 8.21 -4.80
N ASN A 109 2.63 8.80 -5.56
CA ASN A 109 2.97 9.71 -6.65
C ASN A 109 3.65 10.99 -6.13
N GLU A 110 3.17 11.55 -5.02
CA GLU A 110 3.81 12.70 -4.37
C GLU A 110 5.26 12.39 -3.96
N LEU A 111 5.50 11.21 -3.38
CA LEU A 111 6.84 10.73 -3.04
C LEU A 111 7.72 10.55 -4.28
N LEU A 112 7.16 10.02 -5.37
CA LEU A 112 7.88 9.83 -6.63
C LEU A 112 8.31 11.19 -7.21
N THR A 113 7.41 12.16 -7.26
CA THR A 113 7.69 13.53 -7.73
C THR A 113 8.79 14.17 -6.89
N LYS A 114 8.71 14.07 -5.56
CA LYS A 114 9.74 14.58 -4.63
C LYS A 114 11.11 13.92 -4.83
N SER A 115 11.15 12.67 -5.28
CA SER A 115 12.39 11.95 -5.62
C SER A 115 13.00 12.35 -6.98
N GLY A 116 12.47 13.38 -7.66
CA GLY A 116 13.00 13.93 -8.90
C GLY A 116 12.48 13.23 -10.17
N SER A 117 11.30 12.62 -10.13
CA SER A 117 10.68 12.02 -11.32
C SER A 117 9.16 12.16 -11.29
N SER A 118 8.59 12.83 -12.28
CA SER A 118 7.14 12.86 -12.49
C SER A 118 6.73 11.69 -13.39
N LEU A 119 5.67 10.96 -13.01
CA LEU A 119 4.93 10.07 -13.92
C LEU A 119 3.52 10.63 -14.06
N PHE A 120 3.43 11.75 -14.78
CA PHE A 120 2.21 12.26 -15.40
C PHE A 120 2.60 12.83 -16.75
#